data_AF-M7MR43-F1
#
_entry.id   AF-M7MR43-F1
#
_cell.length_a   1.000
_cell.length_b   1.000
_cell.length_c   1.000
_cell.angle_alpha   90.00
_cell.angle_beta   90.00
_cell.angle_gamma   90.00
#
_symmetry.space_group_name_H-M   'P 1'
#
loop_
_entity.id
_entity.type
_entity.pdbx_description
1 polymer ?
#
loop_
_entity_poly.entity_id
_entity_poly.type
_entity_poly.pdbx_seq_one_letter_code
_entity_poly.pdbx_strand_id
1 'polypeptide(L)' 'MSKDEYDALVETSYLLSSPKNAHRLLSALEAAREGHTVENGLIGP' A
#
# COMPACT_ATOMS: atom_id res chain seq x y z
N MET A 1 11.80 -12.68 16.75
CA MET A 1 10.86 -12.13 15.76
C MET A 1 9.73 -13.11 15.63
N SER A 2 8.48 -12.64 15.73
CA SER A 2 7.31 -13.48 15.46
C SER A 2 7.17 -13.72 13.95
N LYS A 3 6.34 -14.70 13.59
CA LYS A 3 5.99 -14.92 12.17
C LYS A 3 5.34 -13.67 11.57
N ASP A 4 4.45 -13.02 12.30
CA ASP A 4 3.71 -11.85 11.83
C ASP A 4 4.64 -10.67 11.54
N GLU A 5 5.64 -10.44 12.40
CA GLU A 5 6.67 -9.42 12.18
C GLU A 5 7.49 -9.71 10.93
N TYR A 6 7.84 -10.97 10.69
CA TYR A 6 8.57 -11.38 9.50
C TYR A 6 7.73 -11.18 8.23
N ASP A 7 6.48 -11.65 8.23
CA ASP A 7 5.58 -11.56 7.08
C ASP A 7 5.33 -10.08 6.71
N ALA A 8 5.15 -9.21 7.71
CA ALA A 8 4.99 -7.76 7.49
C ALA A 8 6.22 -7.11 6.84
N LEU A 9 7.43 -7.50 7.27
CA LEU A 9 8.68 -6.99 6.70
C LEU A 9 8.88 -7.44 5.25
N VAL A 10 8.59 -8.71 4.95
CA VAL A 10 8.72 -9.27 3.60
C VAL A 10 7.74 -8.60 2.64
N GLU A 11 6.46 -8.47 3.02
CA GLU A 11 5.45 -7.87 2.15
C GLU A 11 5.73 -6.39 1.90
N THR A 12 6.14 -5.65 2.94
CA THR A 12 6.53 -4.24 2.77
C THR A 12 7.72 -4.10 1.82
N SER A 13 8.73 -4.96 1.96
CA SER A 13 9.90 -4.97 1.07
C SER A 13 9.51 -5.31 -0.36
N TYR A 14 8.60 -6.26 -0.55
CA TYR A 14 8.07 -6.63 -1.86
C TYR A 14 7.36 -5.44 -2.53
N LEU A 15 6.45 -4.77 -1.84
CA LEU A 15 5.73 -3.60 -2.36
C LEU A 15 6.67 -2.46 -2.76
N LEU A 16 7.75 -2.24 -2.00
CA LEU A 16 8.70 -1.15 -2.23
C LEU A 16 9.85 -1.51 -3.18
N SER A 17 10.00 -2.78 -3.58
CA SER A 17 11.09 -3.25 -4.44
C SER A 17 11.08 -2.63 -5.85
N SER A 18 9.91 -2.25 -6.36
CA SER A 18 9.77 -1.56 -7.65
C SER A 18 9.67 -0.05 -7.42
N PRO A 19 10.58 0.78 -7.96
CA PRO A 19 10.52 2.23 -7.78
C PRO A 19 9.18 2.84 -8.21
N LYS A 20 8.59 2.32 -9.30
CA LYS A 20 7.28 2.77 -9.78
C LYS A 20 6.15 2.39 -8.82
N ASN A 21 6.19 1.19 -8.24
CA ASN A 21 5.17 0.77 -7.28
C ASN A 21 5.31 1.52 -5.95
N ALA A 22 6.55 1.70 -5.47
CA ALA A 22 6.85 2.48 -4.27
C ALA A 22 6.31 3.90 -4.39
N HIS A 23 6.57 4.58 -5.51
CA HIS A 23 6.06 5.93 -5.73
C HIS A 23 4.51 5.98 -5.71
N ARG A 24 3.86 5.05 -6.43
CA ARG A 24 2.38 4.95 -6.43
C ARG A 24 1.81 4.74 -5.04
N LEU A 25 2.39 3.82 -4.27
CA LEU A 25 1.93 3.49 -2.92
C LEU A 25 2.10 4.67 -1.96
N LEU A 26 3.28 5.30 -1.96
CA LEU A 26 3.57 6.43 -1.07
C LEU A 26 2.71 7.65 -1.41
N SER A 27 2.50 7.96 -2.69
CA SER A 27 1.61 9.05 -3.10
C SER A 27 0.15 8.78 -2.74
N ALA A 28 -0.32 7.54 -2.90
CA ALA A 28 -1.69 7.16 -2.49
C ALA A 28 -1.88 7.22 -0.97
N LEU A 29 -0.86 6.82 -0.20
CA LEU A 29 -0.87 6.89 1.26
C LEU A 29 -0.93 8.34 1.74
N GLU A 30 -0.17 9.25 1.12
CA GLU A 30 -0.19 10.68 1.45
C GLU A 30 -1.56 11.29 1.15
N ALA A 31 -2.07 11.08 -0.07
CA ALA A 31 -3.39 11.56 -0.47
C ALA A 31 -4.50 11.07 0.49
N ALA A 32 -4.44 9.80 0.92
CA ALA A 32 -5.40 9.26 1.87
C ALA A 32 -5.32 9.93 3.25
N ARG A 33 -4.11 10.27 3.73
CA ARG A 33 -3.89 10.99 5.01
C ARG A 33 -4.42 12.42 4.95
N GLU A 34 -4.31 13.06 3.80
CA GLU A 34 -4.83 14.41 3.53
C GLU A 34 -6.34 14.43 3.27
N GLY A 35 -7.00 13.26 3.20
CA GLY A 35 -8.44 13.15 2.94
C GLY A 35 -8.81 13.25 1.46
N HIS A 36 -7.84 13.14 0.56
CA HIS A 36 -8.03 13.10 -0.90
C HIS A 36 -8.46 11.69 -1.36
N THR A 37 -9.53 11.16 -0.79
CA THR A 37 -10.10 9.85 -1.12
C THR A 37 -11.38 9.99 -1.94
N VAL A 38 -11.72 8.94 -2.68
CA VAL A 38 -12.99 8.83 -3.41
C VAL A 38 -13.66 7.52 -3.01
N GLU A 39 -14.89 7.61 -2.53
CA GLU A 39 -15.71 6.43 -2.25
C GLU A 39 -16.27 5.88 -3.56
N ASN A 40 -16.03 4.58 -3.79
CA ASN A 40 -16.54 3.88 -4.96
C ASN A 40 -17.20 2.58 -4.50
N GLY A 41 -18.31 2.21 -5.13
CA GLY A 41 -18.89 0.88 -4.97
C GLY A 41 -18.01 -0.19 -5.61
N LEU A 42 -18.15 -1.44 -5.16
CA LEU A 42 -17.50 -2.57 -5.81
C LEU A 42 -18.13 -2.82 -7.17
N ILE A 43 -17.30 -2.94 -8.20
CA ILE A 43 -17.73 -3.47 -9.49
C ILE A 43 -17.65 -5.00 -9.38
N GLY A 44 -18.73 -5.68 -9.75
CA GLY A 44 -18.80 -7.15 -9.71
C GLY A 44 -17.75 -7.82 -10.61
N PRO A 45 -17.59 -9.16 -10.49
CA PRO A 45 -16.69 -9.93 -11.34
C PRO A 45 -17.09 -9.89 -12.83
#